data_AF-A0A535T5R9-F1
#
_entry.id   AF-A0A535T5R9-F1
#
_cell.length_a   1.000
_cell.length_b   1.000
_cell.length_c   1.000
_cell.angle_alpha   90.00
_cell.angle_beta   90.00
_cell.angle_gamma   90.00
#
_symmetry.space_group_name_H-M   'P 1'
#
loop_
_entity.id
_entity.type
_entity.pdbx_description
1 polymer ?
#
loop_
_entity_poly.entity_id
_entity_poly.type
_entity_poly.pdbx_seq_one_letter_code
_entity_poly.pdbx_strand_id
1 'polypeptide(L)'
;MIAEALKGKTILVTGTTGFLGKSIVEKTLRAIPEVGRINLAIRASARRPAAERLEREVLSSPAFKRLKDELGEEAFARLAAEKLSVLEIDLGADGLGLTEAGRAELARCDIVIHSAAAVEFDNPADLSAQTNLLGAARMVNTVRETGKRPHLVHISTAYVGGLIRGLVREEMPLDPGLNWRHEAAVLAGLRNPVEEESRRPEILRKLRREARSKVGPAGTPAMARATERLREKWVKDRLVERGRVHANAMGFSD
;
A
#
# COMPACT_ATOMS: atom_id res chain seq x y z
N MET A 1 23.58 19.11 -0.41
CA MET A 1 22.68 18.85 0.74
C MET A 1 21.30 18.50 0.21
N ILE A 2 20.50 17.70 0.94
CA ILE A 2 19.18 17.22 0.49
C ILE A 2 18.22 18.37 0.14
N ALA A 3 18.16 19.42 0.97
CA ALA A 3 17.29 20.57 0.74
C ALA A 3 17.55 21.24 -0.62
N GLU A 4 18.82 21.48 -0.96
CA GLU A 4 19.19 22.09 -2.25
C GLU A 4 18.81 21.21 -3.45
N ALA A 5 18.94 19.88 -3.32
CA ALA A 5 18.57 18.94 -4.39
C ALA A 5 17.04 18.86 -4.62
N LEU A 6 16.25 19.21 -3.60
CA LEU A 6 14.78 19.18 -3.64
C LEU A 6 14.14 20.55 -3.95
N LYS A 7 14.95 21.61 -4.03
CA LYS A 7 14.49 22.96 -4.39
C LYS A 7 13.84 22.97 -5.76
N GLY A 8 12.61 23.50 -5.83
CA GLY A 8 11.80 23.59 -7.05
C GLY A 8 11.34 22.24 -7.60
N LYS A 9 11.62 21.12 -6.95
CA LYS A 9 11.28 19.77 -7.43
C LYS A 9 9.81 19.42 -7.22
N THR A 10 9.27 18.65 -8.15
CA THR A 10 7.96 17.99 -8.01
C THR A 10 8.15 16.56 -7.52
N ILE A 11 7.56 16.23 -6.38
CA ILE A 11 7.74 14.93 -5.71
C ILE A 11 6.41 14.18 -5.69
N LEU A 12 6.36 12.94 -6.17
CA LEU A 12 5.27 12.02 -5.88
C LEU A 12 5.57 11.24 -4.60
N VAL A 13 4.65 11.22 -3.65
CA VAL A 13 4.73 10.37 -2.46
C VAL A 13 3.56 9.41 -2.46
N THR A 14 3.85 8.11 -2.44
CA THR A 14 2.83 7.07 -2.20
C THR A 14 2.75 6.71 -0.73
N GLY A 15 1.60 6.19 -0.26
CA GLY A 15 1.44 5.78 1.14
C GLY A 15 1.26 6.96 2.09
N THR A 16 0.78 8.09 1.57
CA THR A 16 0.58 9.35 2.30
C THR A 16 -0.55 9.30 3.33
N THR A 17 -1.42 8.28 3.26
CA THR A 17 -2.41 7.99 4.30
C THR A 17 -1.81 7.19 5.46
N GLY A 18 -0.61 6.61 5.28
CA GLY A 18 0.14 5.88 6.30
C GLY A 18 1.02 6.79 7.16
N PHE A 19 1.56 6.23 8.24
CA PHE A 19 2.36 6.97 9.23
C PHE A 19 3.62 7.64 8.64
N LEU A 20 4.44 6.87 7.92
CA LEU A 20 5.69 7.37 7.35
C LEU A 20 5.46 8.38 6.23
N GLY A 21 4.50 8.11 5.32
CA GLY A 21 4.18 9.02 4.22
C GLY A 21 3.77 10.41 4.71
N LYS A 22 2.95 10.51 5.75
CA LYS A 22 2.59 11.78 6.40
C LYS A 22 3.80 12.52 6.92
N SER A 23 4.67 11.81 7.61
CA SER A 23 5.88 12.37 8.21
C SER A 23 6.86 12.88 7.15
N ILE A 24 6.98 12.17 6.02
CA ILE A 24 7.79 12.62 4.86
C ILE A 24 7.22 13.91 4.29
N VAL A 25 5.90 13.98 4.07
CA VAL A 25 5.24 15.19 3.55
C VAL A 25 5.43 16.37 4.50
N GLU A 26 5.13 16.20 5.80
CA GLU A 26 5.31 17.26 6.81
C GLU A 26 6.75 17.74 6.87
N LYS A 27 7.71 16.80 6.96
CA LYS A 27 9.12 17.12 7.09
C LYS A 27 9.63 17.87 5.86
N THR A 28 9.15 17.51 4.68
CA THR A 28 9.49 18.20 3.43
C THR A 28 8.97 19.63 3.46
N LEU A 29 7.68 19.84 3.77
CA LEU A 29 7.09 21.18 3.85
C LEU A 29 7.80 22.08 4.87
N ARG A 30 8.18 21.52 6.03
CA ARG A 30 8.81 22.29 7.11
C ARG A 30 10.30 22.57 6.87
N ALA A 31 11.04 21.58 6.35
CA ALA A 31 12.50 21.68 6.23
C ALA A 31 12.95 22.18 4.85
N ILE A 32 12.07 22.17 3.85
CA ILE A 32 12.38 22.51 2.45
C ILE A 32 11.21 23.32 1.87
N PRO A 33 10.98 24.56 2.36
CA PRO A 33 9.86 25.39 1.91
C PRO A 33 9.95 25.72 0.41
N GLU A 34 11.14 25.67 -0.19
CA GLU A 34 11.36 25.88 -1.62
C GLU A 34 11.05 24.66 -2.49
N VAL A 35 10.53 23.56 -1.93
CA VAL A 35 10.00 22.46 -2.74
C VAL A 35 8.93 23.00 -3.69
N GLY A 36 8.94 22.54 -4.93
CA GLY A 36 8.01 23.00 -5.95
C GLY A 36 6.59 22.53 -5.64
N ARG A 37 6.39 21.21 -5.71
CA ARG A 37 5.10 20.58 -5.41
C ARG A 37 5.26 19.17 -4.88
N ILE A 38 4.32 18.72 -4.05
CA ILE A 38 4.23 17.35 -3.54
C ILE A 38 2.88 16.77 -3.99
N ASN A 39 2.93 15.81 -4.90
CA ASN A 39 1.78 15.04 -5.35
C ASN A 39 1.60 13.87 -4.38
N LEU A 40 0.43 13.79 -3.73
CA LEU A 40 0.08 12.72 -2.80
C LEU A 40 -0.69 11.64 -3.57
N ALA A 41 -0.13 10.44 -3.63
CA ALA A 41 -0.81 9.29 -4.21
C ALA A 41 -1.90 8.80 -3.26
N ILE A 42 -3.15 9.10 -3.56
CA ILE A 42 -4.30 8.70 -2.74
C ILE A 42 -5.29 7.98 -3.64
N ARG A 43 -5.61 6.73 -3.31
CA ARG A 43 -6.61 5.95 -4.07
C ARG A 43 -7.97 6.65 -4.03
N ALA A 44 -8.75 6.62 -5.11
CA ALA A 44 -10.15 7.00 -5.02
C ALA A 44 -10.91 6.03 -4.08
N SER A 45 -12.03 6.47 -3.50
CA SER A 45 -12.97 5.55 -2.84
C SER A 45 -14.37 5.83 -3.35
N ALA A 46 -15.17 4.79 -3.56
CA ALA A 46 -16.56 4.93 -4.03
C ALA A 46 -17.43 5.80 -3.10
N ARG A 47 -16.98 6.06 -1.87
CA ARG A 47 -17.72 6.82 -0.86
C ARG A 47 -17.27 8.28 -0.76
N ARG A 48 -16.07 8.64 -1.24
CA ARG A 48 -15.46 9.96 -1.02
C ARG A 48 -14.48 10.37 -2.13
N PRO A 49 -14.55 11.62 -2.62
CA PRO A 49 -13.55 12.21 -3.50
C PRO A 49 -12.15 12.23 -2.86
N ALA A 50 -11.09 12.12 -3.65
CA ALA A 50 -9.72 12.04 -3.12
C ALA A 50 -9.26 13.33 -2.40
N ALA A 51 -9.80 14.50 -2.79
CA ALA A 51 -9.55 15.77 -2.09
C ALA A 51 -10.08 15.75 -0.63
N GLU A 52 -11.25 15.14 -0.38
CA GLU A 52 -11.78 15.02 0.99
C GLU A 52 -10.90 14.07 1.84
N ARG A 53 -10.31 13.05 1.20
CA ARG A 53 -9.38 12.13 1.86
C ARG A 53 -8.08 12.81 2.24
N LEU A 54 -7.56 13.76 1.44
CA LEU A 54 -6.37 14.54 1.79
C LEU A 54 -6.55 15.26 3.14
N GLU A 55 -7.63 16.02 3.27
CA GLU A 55 -7.92 16.77 4.49
C GLU A 55 -8.09 15.83 5.69
N ARG A 56 -8.97 14.84 5.56
CA ARG A 56 -9.35 13.97 6.69
C ARG A 56 -8.31 12.94 7.05
N GLU A 57 -7.60 12.38 6.10
CA GLU A 57 -6.69 11.25 6.35
C GLU A 57 -5.23 11.69 6.46
N VAL A 58 -4.85 12.84 5.89
CA VAL A 58 -3.46 13.32 5.86
C VAL A 58 -3.30 14.56 6.74
N LEU A 59 -3.96 15.68 6.40
CA LEU A 59 -3.70 16.98 7.04
C LEU A 59 -4.28 17.10 8.45
N SER A 60 -5.26 16.27 8.81
CA SER A 60 -5.77 16.13 10.18
C SER A 60 -4.80 15.37 11.11
N SER A 61 -3.76 14.73 10.56
CA SER A 61 -2.87 13.88 11.34
C SER A 61 -2.04 14.69 12.36
N PRO A 62 -1.79 14.13 13.55
CA PRO A 62 -0.86 14.72 14.52
C PRO A 62 0.55 14.99 13.97
N ALA A 63 0.96 14.33 12.87
CA ALA A 63 2.21 14.60 12.18
C ALA A 63 2.35 16.09 11.83
N PHE A 64 1.28 16.75 11.41
CA PHE A 64 1.27 18.16 11.01
C PHE A 64 1.10 19.14 12.18
N LYS A 65 0.90 18.64 13.42
CA LYS A 65 0.63 19.50 14.58
C LYS A 65 1.72 20.54 14.77
N ARG A 66 2.99 20.12 14.71
CA ARG A 66 4.13 21.02 14.86
C ARG A 66 4.12 22.15 13.81
N LEU A 67 3.95 21.79 12.54
CA LEU A 67 3.93 22.78 11.46
C LEU A 67 2.75 23.75 11.57
N LYS A 68 1.58 23.27 12.03
CA LYS A 68 0.41 24.10 12.33
C LYS A 68 0.65 25.05 13.50
N ASP A 69 1.28 24.57 14.58
CA ASP A 69 1.62 25.40 15.74
C ASP A 69 2.64 26.50 15.36
N GLU A 70 3.61 26.19 14.48
CA GLU A 70 4.65 27.13 14.02
C GLU A 70 4.10 28.19 13.03
N LEU A 71 3.15 27.83 12.15
CA LEU A 71 2.63 28.73 11.10
C LEU A 71 1.28 29.39 11.43
N GLY A 72 0.48 28.75 12.27
CA GLY A 72 -0.96 29.02 12.40
C GLY A 72 -1.80 28.34 11.31
N GLU A 73 -3.06 28.04 11.62
CA GLU A 73 -3.97 27.26 10.75
C GLU A 73 -4.17 27.90 9.37
N GLU A 74 -4.30 29.22 9.28
CA GLU A 74 -4.57 29.92 8.02
C GLU A 74 -3.36 29.89 7.08
N ALA A 75 -2.16 30.11 7.61
CA ALA A 75 -0.93 30.04 6.82
C ALA A 75 -0.60 28.60 6.42
N PHE A 76 -0.86 27.63 7.30
CA PHE A 76 -0.76 26.21 6.97
C PHE A 76 -1.71 25.82 5.83
N ALA A 77 -2.97 26.25 5.87
CA ALA A 77 -3.95 25.95 4.83
C ALA A 77 -3.52 26.53 3.47
N ARG A 78 -2.99 27.76 3.44
CA ARG A 78 -2.41 28.35 2.22
C ARG A 78 -1.22 27.55 1.69
N LEU A 79 -0.28 27.20 2.57
CA LEU A 79 0.89 26.40 2.20
C LEU A 79 0.48 25.04 1.64
N ALA A 80 -0.48 24.36 2.27
CA ALA A 80 -0.99 23.08 1.81
C ALA A 80 -1.65 23.20 0.44
N ALA A 81 -2.51 24.21 0.22
CA ALA A 81 -3.16 24.43 -1.06
C ALA A 81 -2.17 24.75 -2.19
N GLU A 82 -1.09 25.49 -1.88
CA GLU A 82 -0.03 25.80 -2.85
C GLU A 82 0.82 24.58 -3.17
N LYS A 83 1.34 23.90 -2.15
CA LYS A 83 2.39 22.89 -2.29
C LYS A 83 1.88 21.49 -2.52
N LEU A 84 0.64 21.18 -2.13
CA LEU A 84 0.11 19.82 -2.20
C LEU A 84 -0.86 19.66 -3.37
N SER A 85 -0.86 18.47 -3.96
CA SER A 85 -1.88 18.05 -4.92
C SER A 85 -2.20 16.58 -4.71
N VAL A 86 -3.39 16.14 -5.11
CA VAL A 86 -3.75 14.73 -5.06
C VAL A 86 -3.60 14.13 -6.45
N LEU A 87 -2.88 13.00 -6.53
CA LEU A 87 -2.82 12.17 -7.73
C LEU A 87 -3.49 10.83 -7.41
N GLU A 88 -4.60 10.53 -8.08
CA GLU A 88 -5.33 9.29 -7.86
C GLU A 88 -4.56 8.10 -8.45
N ILE A 89 -4.02 7.26 -7.58
CA ILE A 89 -3.23 6.08 -7.96
C ILE A 89 -3.79 4.84 -7.26
N ASP A 90 -3.98 3.78 -8.04
CA ASP A 90 -4.26 2.44 -7.55
C ASP A 90 -3.13 1.49 -7.94
N LEU A 91 -2.33 1.07 -6.95
CA LEU A 91 -1.23 0.13 -7.14
C LEU A 91 -1.71 -1.27 -7.55
N GLY A 92 -2.99 -1.60 -7.33
CA GLY A 92 -3.59 -2.86 -7.77
C GLY A 92 -4.00 -2.88 -9.24
N ALA A 93 -4.04 -1.71 -9.90
CA ALA A 93 -4.48 -1.56 -11.28
C ALA A 93 -3.31 -1.34 -12.23
N ASP A 94 -3.35 -1.98 -13.40
CA ASP A 94 -2.37 -1.74 -14.45
C ASP A 94 -2.42 -0.28 -14.91
N GLY A 95 -1.25 0.29 -15.23
CA GLY A 95 -1.15 1.73 -15.49
C GLY A 95 -1.46 2.60 -14.27
N LEU A 96 -1.46 2.04 -13.06
CA LEU A 96 -1.76 2.69 -11.79
C LEU A 96 -3.19 3.26 -11.69
N GLY A 97 -4.10 2.84 -12.58
CA GLY A 97 -5.44 3.43 -12.67
C GLY A 97 -5.45 4.90 -13.10
N LEU A 98 -4.34 5.40 -13.67
CA LEU A 98 -4.20 6.79 -14.05
C LEU A 98 -5.02 7.12 -15.30
N THR A 99 -5.68 8.28 -15.27
CA THR A 99 -6.19 8.96 -16.47
C THR A 99 -5.02 9.55 -17.28
N GLU A 100 -5.30 10.01 -18.50
CA GLU A 100 -4.27 10.68 -19.32
C GLU A 100 -3.69 11.92 -18.62
N ALA A 101 -4.54 12.72 -17.97
CA ALA A 101 -4.10 13.86 -17.16
C ALA A 101 -3.22 13.40 -15.98
N GLY A 102 -3.58 12.30 -15.32
CA GLY A 102 -2.80 11.72 -14.23
C GLY A 102 -1.44 11.19 -14.70
N ARG A 103 -1.35 10.59 -15.89
CA ARG A 103 -0.09 10.17 -16.52
C ARG A 103 0.80 11.39 -16.82
N ALA A 104 0.22 12.48 -17.30
CA ALA A 104 0.95 13.72 -17.53
C ALA A 104 1.48 14.34 -16.22
N GLU A 105 0.72 14.27 -15.12
CA GLU A 105 1.21 14.68 -13.79
C GLU A 105 2.35 13.79 -13.27
N LEU A 106 2.22 12.47 -13.41
CA LEU A 106 3.29 11.54 -13.07
C LEU A 106 4.57 11.86 -13.85
N ALA A 107 4.45 12.15 -15.15
CA ALA A 107 5.57 12.52 -16.02
C ALA A 107 6.24 13.86 -15.64
N ARG A 108 5.57 14.73 -14.89
CA ARG A 108 6.15 15.97 -14.37
C ARG A 108 6.94 15.78 -13.07
N CYS A 109 6.80 14.64 -12.42
CA CYS A 109 7.51 14.38 -11.17
C CYS A 109 9.01 14.23 -11.44
N ASP A 110 9.83 14.93 -10.68
CA ASP A 110 11.29 14.77 -10.66
C ASP A 110 11.69 13.57 -9.78
N ILE A 111 10.89 13.28 -8.76
CA ILE A 111 11.20 12.31 -7.70
C ILE A 111 9.94 11.53 -7.36
N VAL A 112 10.09 10.22 -7.19
CA VAL A 112 9.03 9.33 -6.72
C VAL A 112 9.49 8.66 -5.44
N ILE A 113 8.82 8.94 -4.33
CA ILE A 113 9.01 8.26 -3.05
C ILE A 113 7.93 7.19 -2.91
N HIS A 114 8.33 5.94 -3.15
CA HIS A 114 7.43 4.79 -3.08
C HIS A 114 7.44 4.18 -1.67
N SER A 115 6.49 4.61 -0.83
CA SER A 115 6.28 4.13 0.54
C SER A 115 4.98 3.34 0.75
N ALA A 116 4.10 3.27 -0.24
CA ALA A 116 2.86 2.50 -0.13
C ALA A 116 3.14 1.01 -0.12
N ALA A 117 2.67 0.34 0.92
CA ALA A 117 2.64 -1.11 1.06
C ALA A 117 1.45 -1.50 1.96
N ALA A 118 0.95 -2.72 1.80
CA ALA A 118 0.17 -3.38 2.84
C ALA A 118 1.14 -3.86 3.92
N VAL A 119 1.01 -3.32 5.13
CA VAL A 119 1.95 -3.51 6.26
C VAL A 119 1.33 -4.34 7.40
N GLU A 120 0.38 -5.21 7.07
CA GLU A 120 -0.24 -6.13 8.03
C GLU A 120 0.47 -7.49 7.96
N PHE A 121 0.94 -8.00 9.11
CA PHE A 121 1.58 -9.32 9.19
C PHE A 121 0.62 -10.47 8.87
N ASP A 122 -0.69 -10.26 9.02
CA ASP A 122 -1.77 -11.19 8.68
C ASP A 122 -2.50 -10.77 7.39
N ASN A 123 -1.80 -10.14 6.45
CA ASN A 123 -2.35 -9.80 5.15
C ASN A 123 -2.43 -11.06 4.26
N PRO A 124 -3.56 -11.30 3.55
CA PRO A 124 -3.64 -12.37 2.56
C PRO A 124 -2.50 -12.29 1.55
N ALA A 125 -1.85 -13.43 1.29
CA ALA A 125 -0.64 -13.48 0.46
C ALA A 125 -0.85 -12.97 -0.97
N ASP A 126 -2.02 -13.23 -1.53
CA ASP A 126 -2.46 -12.72 -2.84
C ASP A 126 -2.54 -11.19 -2.84
N LEU A 127 -3.08 -10.59 -1.78
CA LEU A 127 -3.16 -9.15 -1.64
C LEU A 127 -1.77 -8.53 -1.45
N SER A 128 -0.92 -9.13 -0.60
CA SER A 128 0.48 -8.69 -0.43
C SER A 128 1.25 -8.74 -1.75
N ALA A 129 1.07 -9.79 -2.55
CA ALA A 129 1.67 -9.89 -3.88
C ALA A 129 1.14 -8.79 -4.83
N GLN A 130 -0.16 -8.51 -4.81
CA GLN A 130 -0.75 -7.47 -5.65
C GLN A 130 -0.26 -6.06 -5.30
N THR A 131 -0.13 -5.73 -4.02
CA THR A 131 0.24 -4.38 -3.59
C THR A 131 1.74 -4.18 -3.46
N ASN A 132 2.46 -5.07 -2.78
CA ASN A 132 3.83 -4.81 -2.35
C ASN A 132 4.83 -5.20 -3.45
N LEU A 133 4.54 -6.28 -4.17
CA LEU A 133 5.40 -6.77 -5.25
C LEU A 133 4.97 -6.20 -6.61
N LEU A 134 3.74 -6.51 -7.03
CA LEU A 134 3.23 -6.05 -8.32
C LEU A 134 2.98 -4.54 -8.33
N GLY A 135 2.53 -3.94 -7.23
CA GLY A 135 2.35 -2.48 -7.14
C GLY A 135 3.66 -1.70 -7.34
N ALA A 136 4.76 -2.16 -6.73
CA ALA A 136 6.09 -1.58 -6.96
C ALA A 136 6.53 -1.74 -8.43
N ALA A 137 6.33 -2.93 -9.01
CA ALA A 137 6.64 -3.17 -10.42
C ALA A 137 5.79 -2.29 -11.37
N ARG A 138 4.49 -2.15 -11.11
CA ARG A 138 3.59 -1.27 -11.87
C ARG A 138 4.04 0.18 -11.76
N MET A 139 4.43 0.66 -10.58
CA MET A 139 4.98 2.01 -10.40
C MET A 139 6.18 2.25 -11.31
N VAL A 140 7.16 1.34 -11.28
CA VAL A 140 8.36 1.44 -12.12
C VAL A 140 8.00 1.42 -13.60
N ASN A 141 7.13 0.49 -14.02
CA ASN A 141 6.75 0.34 -15.43
C ASN A 141 5.98 1.56 -15.93
N THR A 142 4.98 2.04 -15.19
CA THR A 142 4.18 3.21 -15.58
C THR A 142 5.01 4.48 -15.62
N VAL A 143 5.96 4.67 -14.69
CA VAL A 143 6.93 5.79 -14.78
C VAL A 143 7.77 5.66 -16.05
N ARG A 144 8.30 4.47 -16.37
CA ARG A 144 9.10 4.25 -17.58
C ARG A 144 8.31 4.50 -18.87
N GLU A 145 7.03 4.13 -18.91
CA GLU A 145 6.13 4.38 -20.04
C GLU A 145 5.94 5.87 -20.34
N THR A 146 6.10 6.75 -19.34
CA THR A 146 6.06 8.21 -19.59
C THR A 146 7.26 8.75 -20.37
N GLY A 147 8.30 7.93 -20.58
CA GLY A 147 9.58 8.35 -21.19
C GLY A 147 10.45 9.20 -20.27
N LYS A 148 10.04 9.41 -19.01
CA LYS A 148 10.77 10.20 -18.00
C LYS A 148 11.58 9.28 -17.09
N ARG A 149 12.55 9.88 -16.40
CA ARG A 149 13.47 9.19 -15.47
C ARG A 149 13.56 9.94 -14.14
N PRO A 150 12.48 10.00 -13.35
CA PRO A 150 12.56 10.58 -12.02
C PRO A 150 13.52 9.77 -11.13
N HIS A 151 14.04 10.40 -10.10
CA HIS A 151 14.75 9.70 -9.04
C HIS A 151 13.73 8.90 -8.21
N LEU A 152 13.81 7.56 -8.25
CA LEU A 152 12.93 6.67 -7.52
C LEU A 152 13.57 6.27 -6.18
N VAL A 153 12.91 6.63 -5.09
CA VAL A 153 13.24 6.20 -3.72
C VAL A 153 12.22 5.16 -3.29
N HIS A 154 12.62 3.89 -3.25
CA HIS A 154 11.79 2.83 -2.73
C HIS A 154 12.03 2.64 -1.23
N ILE A 155 10.96 2.69 -0.44
CA ILE A 155 11.03 2.38 0.98
C ILE A 155 10.71 0.90 1.15
N SER A 156 11.77 0.12 1.39
CA SER A 156 11.68 -1.30 1.69
C SER A 156 11.62 -1.52 3.21
N THR A 157 12.00 -2.72 3.65
CA THR A 157 12.00 -3.12 5.05
C THR A 157 13.20 -4.00 5.36
N ALA A 158 13.75 -3.94 6.57
CA ALA A 158 14.82 -4.84 7.01
C ALA A 158 14.37 -6.32 7.05
N TYR A 159 13.06 -6.59 7.06
CA TYR A 159 12.52 -7.96 7.00
C TYR A 159 12.88 -8.71 5.71
N VAL A 160 13.33 -8.02 4.65
CA VAL A 160 13.87 -8.69 3.45
C VAL A 160 15.16 -9.46 3.74
N GLY A 161 15.82 -9.23 4.87
CA GLY A 161 16.93 -10.06 5.36
C GLY A 161 16.49 -11.47 5.82
N GLY A 162 15.19 -11.70 5.97
CA GLY A 162 14.61 -13.01 6.29
C GLY A 162 15.24 -13.64 7.53
N LEU A 163 15.66 -14.90 7.40
CA LEU A 163 16.27 -15.68 8.48
C LEU A 163 17.79 -15.47 8.63
N ILE A 164 18.39 -14.52 7.91
CA ILE A 164 19.83 -14.21 8.05
C ILE A 164 20.09 -13.71 9.47
N ARG A 165 21.10 -14.30 10.12
CA ARG A 165 21.49 -13.97 11.50
C ARG A 165 22.76 -13.12 11.52
N GLY A 166 22.89 -12.29 12.55
CA GLY A 166 24.06 -11.45 12.77
C GLY A 166 23.96 -10.09 12.06
N LEU A 167 25.10 -9.46 11.85
CA LEU A 167 25.17 -8.15 11.20
C LEU A 167 24.99 -8.30 9.68
N VAL A 168 23.86 -7.82 9.17
CA VAL A 168 23.60 -7.71 7.73
C VAL A 168 24.10 -6.35 7.25
N ARG A 169 25.05 -6.35 6.30
CA ARG A 169 25.60 -5.13 5.70
C ARG A 169 24.79 -4.73 4.46
N GLU A 170 24.70 -3.43 4.21
CA GLU A 170 24.05 -2.85 3.03
C GLU A 170 24.98 -2.92 1.78
N GLU A 171 25.45 -4.12 1.44
CA GLU A 171 26.35 -4.38 0.31
C GLU A 171 25.63 -5.12 -0.82
N MET A 172 25.94 -4.79 -2.08
CA MET A 172 25.41 -5.48 -3.26
C MET A 172 26.24 -6.74 -3.58
N PRO A 173 25.63 -7.78 -4.20
CA PRO A 173 24.23 -7.91 -4.58
C PRO A 173 23.36 -8.45 -3.43
N LEU A 174 22.17 -7.86 -3.26
CA LEU A 174 21.15 -8.28 -2.31
C LEU A 174 20.14 -9.26 -2.93
N ASP A 175 20.40 -9.80 -4.13
CA ASP A 175 19.47 -10.70 -4.81
C ASP A 175 19.69 -12.16 -4.35
N PRO A 176 18.74 -12.75 -3.60
CA PRO A 176 18.81 -14.15 -3.20
C PRO A 176 18.64 -15.15 -4.37
N GLY A 177 18.54 -14.69 -5.62
CA GLY A 177 18.32 -15.51 -6.80
C GLY A 177 16.83 -15.84 -7.01
N LEU A 178 15.93 -15.05 -6.42
CA LEU A 178 14.50 -15.29 -6.50
C LEU A 178 13.92 -14.76 -7.82
N ASN A 179 13.19 -15.63 -8.52
CA ASN A 179 12.38 -15.18 -9.65
C ASN A 179 11.10 -14.51 -9.15
N TRP A 180 11.20 -13.22 -8.80
CA TRP A 180 10.07 -12.47 -8.25
C TRP A 180 8.82 -12.50 -9.14
N ARG A 181 8.95 -12.64 -10.46
CA ARG A 181 7.79 -12.74 -11.37
C ARG A 181 7.05 -14.06 -11.20
N HIS A 182 7.81 -15.15 -11.01
CA HIS A 182 7.23 -16.45 -10.69
C HIS A 182 6.53 -16.39 -9.33
N GLU A 183 7.20 -15.84 -8.31
CA GLU A 183 6.62 -15.69 -6.97
C GLU A 183 5.34 -14.85 -6.99
N ALA A 184 5.33 -13.74 -7.73
CA ALA A 184 4.13 -12.92 -7.92
C ALA A 184 2.97 -13.73 -8.51
N ALA A 185 3.24 -14.56 -9.53
CA ALA A 185 2.23 -15.39 -10.17
C ALA A 185 1.70 -16.48 -9.23
N VAL A 186 2.58 -17.14 -8.47
CA VAL A 186 2.20 -18.16 -7.48
C VAL A 186 1.28 -17.54 -6.42
N LEU A 187 1.71 -16.45 -5.79
CA LEU A 187 0.97 -15.82 -4.69
C LEU A 187 -0.35 -15.21 -5.17
N ALA A 188 -0.36 -14.51 -6.30
CA ALA A 188 -1.58 -13.97 -6.89
C ALA A 188 -2.59 -15.05 -7.29
N GLY A 189 -2.10 -16.25 -7.63
CA GLY A 189 -2.92 -17.41 -7.99
C GLY A 189 -3.54 -18.15 -6.81
N LEU A 190 -3.18 -17.84 -5.56
CA LEU A 190 -3.63 -18.60 -4.38
C LEU A 190 -5.13 -18.47 -4.07
N ARG A 191 -5.77 -17.36 -4.43
CA ARG A 191 -7.16 -17.09 -4.07
C ARG A 191 -8.13 -18.13 -4.62
N ASN A 192 -8.08 -18.42 -5.91
CA ASN A 192 -9.03 -19.31 -6.57
C ASN A 192 -9.06 -20.72 -5.94
N PRO A 193 -7.95 -21.44 -5.75
CA PRO A 193 -7.98 -22.76 -5.12
C PRO A 193 -8.41 -22.71 -3.65
N VAL A 194 -8.13 -21.63 -2.91
CA VAL A 194 -8.61 -21.47 -1.52
C VAL A 194 -10.12 -21.22 -1.49
N GLU A 195 -10.64 -20.42 -2.42
CA GLU A 195 -12.08 -20.18 -2.59
C GLU A 195 -12.83 -21.48 -2.91
N GLU A 196 -12.28 -22.32 -3.79
CA GLU A 196 -12.80 -23.65 -4.09
C GLU A 196 -12.78 -24.57 -2.86
N GLU A 197 -11.67 -24.61 -2.11
CA GLU A 197 -11.54 -25.38 -0.86
C GLU A 197 -12.62 -24.95 0.17
N SER A 198 -12.88 -23.64 0.29
CA SER A 198 -13.86 -23.10 1.23
C SER A 198 -15.30 -23.55 0.98
N ARG A 199 -15.60 -24.00 -0.26
CA ARG A 199 -16.94 -24.43 -0.70
C ARG A 199 -17.15 -25.94 -0.65
N ARG A 200 -16.14 -26.70 -0.21
CA ARG A 200 -16.29 -28.15 -0.03
C ARG A 200 -17.33 -28.47 1.06
N PRO A 201 -18.14 -29.54 0.90
CA PRO A 201 -19.23 -29.86 1.83
C PRO A 201 -18.80 -29.94 3.30
N GLU A 202 -17.63 -30.50 3.59
CA GLU A 202 -17.05 -30.63 4.92
C GLU A 202 -16.77 -29.28 5.58
N ILE A 203 -16.25 -28.31 4.81
CA ILE A 203 -15.96 -26.95 5.30
C ILE A 203 -17.28 -26.20 5.52
N LEU A 204 -18.18 -26.20 4.55
CA LEU A 204 -19.46 -25.51 4.66
C LEU A 204 -20.32 -26.05 5.81
N ARG A 205 -20.34 -27.36 6.03
CA ARG A 205 -21.04 -27.96 7.18
C ARG A 205 -20.43 -27.50 8.51
N LYS A 206 -19.11 -27.42 8.61
CA LYS A 206 -18.40 -26.91 9.80
C LYS A 206 -18.75 -25.45 10.07
N LEU A 207 -18.63 -24.58 9.05
CA LEU A 207 -18.92 -23.15 9.18
C LEU A 207 -20.39 -22.89 9.48
N ARG A 208 -21.32 -23.64 8.89
CA ARG A 208 -22.75 -23.54 9.18
C ARG A 208 -23.08 -23.94 10.62
N ARG A 209 -22.41 -24.96 11.17
CA ARG A 209 -22.56 -25.35 12.58
C ARG A 209 -22.07 -24.24 13.52
N GLU A 210 -20.94 -23.61 13.20
CA GLU A 210 -20.42 -22.46 13.95
C GLU A 210 -21.32 -21.22 13.83
N ALA A 211 -21.86 -20.94 12.65
CA ALA A 211 -22.84 -19.87 12.46
C ALA A 211 -24.07 -20.12 13.35
N ARG A 212 -24.55 -21.38 13.41
CA ARG A 212 -25.71 -21.74 14.24
C ARG A 212 -25.49 -21.48 15.72
N SER A 213 -24.29 -21.77 16.25
CA SER A 213 -23.98 -21.48 17.66
C SER A 213 -23.90 -19.97 17.96
N LYS A 214 -23.58 -19.13 16.97
CA LYS A 214 -23.47 -17.67 17.16
C LYS A 214 -24.78 -16.91 16.98
N VAL A 215 -25.62 -17.31 16.04
CA VAL A 215 -26.86 -16.57 15.69
C VAL A 215 -28.10 -17.17 16.36
N GLY A 216 -28.01 -18.35 16.98
CA GLY A 216 -29.14 -18.98 17.68
C GLY A 216 -30.27 -19.40 16.72
N PRO A 217 -31.56 -19.35 17.14
CA PRO A 217 -32.71 -19.75 16.32
C PRO A 217 -33.08 -18.70 15.25
N ALA A 218 -32.09 -18.06 14.63
CA ALA A 218 -32.33 -17.10 13.58
C ALA A 218 -32.79 -17.78 12.28
N GLY A 219 -33.64 -17.08 11.50
CA GLY A 219 -34.17 -17.59 10.24
C GLY A 219 -33.10 -17.94 9.20
N THR A 220 -33.48 -18.77 8.22
CA THR A 220 -32.59 -19.28 7.16
C THR A 220 -31.72 -18.21 6.47
N PRO A 221 -32.22 -17.00 6.13
CA PRO A 221 -31.39 -15.97 5.50
C PRO A 221 -30.29 -15.41 6.42
N ALA A 222 -30.56 -15.29 7.73
CA ALA A 222 -29.58 -14.83 8.70
C ALA A 222 -28.46 -15.87 8.87
N MET A 223 -28.83 -17.16 8.89
CA MET A 223 -27.88 -18.27 8.93
C MET A 223 -26.95 -18.30 7.71
N ALA A 224 -27.51 -18.09 6.51
CA ALA A 224 -26.75 -18.07 5.27
C ALA A 224 -25.71 -16.93 5.27
N ARG A 225 -26.12 -15.71 5.63
CA ARG A 225 -25.20 -14.55 5.73
C ARG A 225 -24.10 -14.77 6.78
N ALA A 226 -24.44 -15.34 7.93
CA ALA A 226 -23.45 -15.63 8.96
C ALA A 226 -22.46 -16.71 8.51
N THR A 227 -22.94 -17.75 7.82
CA THR A 227 -22.09 -18.78 7.23
C THR A 227 -21.14 -18.18 6.20
N GLU A 228 -21.64 -17.28 5.33
CA GLU A 228 -20.82 -16.63 4.30
C GLU A 228 -19.73 -15.74 4.91
N ARG A 229 -20.03 -14.94 5.93
CA ARG A 229 -19.01 -14.15 6.64
C ARG A 229 -17.92 -15.02 7.26
N LEU A 230 -18.30 -16.17 7.83
CA LEU A 230 -17.32 -17.12 8.38
C LEU A 230 -16.48 -17.77 7.28
N ARG A 231 -17.06 -18.00 6.09
CA ARG A 231 -16.35 -18.51 4.92
C ARG A 231 -15.35 -17.49 4.37
N GLU A 232 -15.74 -16.23 4.23
CA GLU A 232 -14.83 -15.14 3.84
C GLU A 232 -13.67 -15.00 4.81
N LYS A 233 -13.94 -15.06 6.12
CA LYS A 233 -12.89 -15.09 7.15
C LYS A 233 -11.99 -16.32 6.98
N TRP A 234 -12.56 -17.51 6.79
CA TRP A 234 -11.81 -18.74 6.59
C TRP A 234 -10.88 -18.63 5.37
N VAL A 235 -11.33 -18.04 4.26
CA VAL A 235 -10.50 -17.78 3.07
C VAL A 235 -9.36 -16.81 3.41
N LYS A 236 -9.64 -15.71 4.12
CA LYS A 236 -8.61 -14.77 4.58
C LYS A 236 -7.54 -15.52 5.38
N ASP A 237 -7.95 -16.22 6.44
CA ASP A 237 -7.05 -16.92 7.36
C ASP A 237 -6.21 -17.98 6.62
N ARG A 238 -6.80 -18.69 5.65
CA ARG A 238 -6.11 -19.70 4.83
C ARG A 238 -5.09 -19.09 3.88
N LEU A 239 -5.38 -17.93 3.29
CA LEU A 239 -4.44 -17.20 2.43
C LEU A 239 -3.25 -16.68 3.22
N VAL A 240 -3.48 -16.19 4.45
CA VAL A 240 -2.42 -15.79 5.38
C VAL A 240 -1.55 -16.99 5.74
N GLU A 241 -2.16 -18.11 6.13
CA GLU A 241 -1.45 -19.33 6.49
C GLU A 241 -0.57 -19.83 5.34
N ARG A 242 -1.13 -19.95 4.13
CA ARG A 242 -0.38 -20.40 2.94
C ARG A 242 0.76 -19.46 2.59
N GLY A 243 0.54 -18.14 2.67
CA GLY A 243 1.59 -17.13 2.49
C GLY A 243 2.73 -17.30 3.46
N ARG A 244 2.42 -17.41 4.76
CA ARG A 244 3.42 -17.57 5.82
C ARG A 244 4.22 -18.87 5.64
N VAL A 245 3.56 -19.98 5.33
CA VAL A 245 4.24 -21.27 5.07
C VAL A 245 5.16 -21.16 3.86
N HIS A 246 4.70 -20.51 2.80
CA HIS A 246 5.50 -20.24 1.60
C HIS A 246 6.72 -19.38 1.90
N ALA A 247 6.54 -18.23 2.57
CA ALA A 247 7.62 -17.32 2.98
C ALA A 247 8.68 -18.05 3.83
N ASN A 248 8.25 -18.86 4.80
CA ASN A 248 9.16 -19.66 5.63
C ASN A 248 9.95 -20.70 4.82
N ALA A 249 9.32 -21.36 3.84
CA ALA A 249 10.02 -22.28 2.95
C ALA A 249 11.09 -21.58 2.10
N MET A 250 10.90 -20.28 1.84
CA MET A 250 11.83 -19.44 1.08
C MET A 250 12.86 -18.70 1.96
N GLY A 251 12.86 -18.92 3.28
CA GLY A 251 13.83 -18.32 4.19
C GLY A 251 13.43 -16.96 4.77
N PHE A 252 12.14 -16.62 4.77
CA PHE A 252 11.60 -15.39 5.37
C PHE A 252 10.74 -15.69 6.59
N SER A 253 10.76 -14.79 7.57
CA SER A 253 10.06 -14.94 8.86
C SER A 253 8.54 -14.71 8.79
N ASP A 254 8.11 -13.87 7.85
CA ASP A 254 6.81 -13.26 7.73
C ASP A 254 6.31 -13.23 6.28
#